data_AF-A0A6J0S9S7-F1
#
_entry.id   AF-A0A6J0S9S7-F1
#
_cell.length_a   1.000
_cell.length_b   1.000
_cell.length_c   1.000
_cell.angle_alpha   90.00
_cell.angle_beta   90.00
_cell.angle_gamma   90.00
#
_symmetry.space_group_name_H-M   'P 1'
#
loop_
_entity.id
_entity.type
_entity.pdbx_description
1 polymer ?
#
loop_
_entity_poly.entity_id
_entity_poly.type
_entity_poly.pdbx_seq_one_letter_code
_entity_poly.pdbx_strand_id
1 'polypeptide(L)'
;MGSRGGESWPDTIAAFRSGPTAFLLSHGANDTFVAELLRDLRSERLTEQLKVSLLMLLLDYPTLLCRDVKAGQEAAASLLSLFTQLGPGSKHASLRRHLLFATGTVLVATDAFGPSCQASGDYLALLRQLASDLNDGRGGAAEWPVRAAACECLRELATIHRLVLLPSPGDLRELKLVVSALLEGSYLLSPAAQSHLLWHLAQVVSMVRTQSPAIFKAQLVRLFGTADAALQHALLQLKALFTDSLFTSEDEAFLLRRLVALAQHPALPTPVTLFHLDCLLHFPENRPLGSGTEEGLPVLLTPGATSGLFPALFQDPATALARLNVMCLVCVESEGPMAEQGAGYLLEHVLALGGPVARGGGPEAVRLFFQAAFLFARSFGAREPPMAQLTQCVLDLYRQNGALAPNVINLLDESWGAAEESRWSRSLARGLQALIVGSPLTPGRLGGHLKVLARLAKEKDLPRLEASAVYATPDGLTRCSRLEPVEVTFSDLFMPLPVPAWPSEKRQGLFGALWHRLDPGAEEKCAESLTVLLWHRLDPGTVEKCAESLTVLPVAPEDLGAMIRSHFARYVVAEQGGSYEIGMVLPPGCHILLRVRSVDDVARVGIRTDNWKLLPSLNNYLQGLAESR
;
A
#
# COMPACT_ATOMS: atom_id res chain seq x y z
N MET A 1 22.39 26.72 6.71
CA MET A 1 21.67 26.79 8.00
C MET A 1 20.18 26.67 7.72
N GLY A 2 19.63 25.46 7.75
CA GLY A 2 18.19 25.23 7.72
C GLY A 2 17.69 25.10 9.16
N SER A 3 16.91 26.07 9.62
CA SER A 3 16.33 26.04 10.96
C SER A 3 15.16 25.06 10.97
N ARG A 4 15.16 24.10 11.88
CA ARG A 4 14.01 23.22 12.16
C ARG A 4 12.72 24.05 12.27
N GLY A 5 11.85 23.92 11.28
CA GLY A 5 10.46 24.31 11.43
C GLY A 5 9.78 23.31 12.35
N GLY A 6 9.75 23.59 13.67
CA GLY A 6 8.79 23.02 14.63
C GLY A 6 8.79 21.52 14.92
N GLU A 7 9.49 20.65 14.19
CA GLU A 7 9.39 19.20 14.36
C GLU A 7 10.15 18.68 15.59
N SER A 8 9.48 17.83 16.38
CA SER A 8 10.03 17.20 17.57
C SER A 8 10.77 15.90 17.21
N TRP A 9 11.92 15.64 17.85
CA TRP A 9 12.70 14.41 17.62
C TRP A 9 11.88 13.10 17.72
N PRO A 10 10.92 12.94 18.64
CA PRO A 10 10.03 11.77 18.65
C PRO A 10 9.29 11.54 17.32
N ASP A 11 8.73 12.60 16.73
CA ASP A 11 8.02 12.51 15.45
C ASP A 11 8.99 12.18 14.30
N THR A 12 10.18 12.80 14.32
CA THR A 12 11.26 12.50 13.37
C THR A 12 11.70 11.04 13.44
N ILE A 13 11.87 10.48 14.64
CA ILE A 13 12.25 9.08 14.85
C ILE A 13 11.13 8.14 14.35
N ALA A 14 9.86 8.47 14.62
CA ALA A 14 8.73 7.68 14.16
C ALA A 14 8.61 7.70 12.63
N ALA A 15 8.77 8.86 12.00
CA ALA A 15 8.77 9.03 10.56
C ALA A 15 9.95 8.33 9.88
N PHE A 16 11.15 8.38 10.49
CA PHE A 16 12.29 7.62 10.00
C PHE A 16 12.02 6.12 10.07
N ARG A 17 11.48 5.60 11.18
CA ARG A 17 11.21 4.18 11.36
C ARG A 17 10.09 3.63 10.47
N SER A 18 9.13 4.47 10.06
CA SER A 18 8.06 4.04 9.15
C SER A 18 8.53 3.88 7.70
N GLY A 19 9.61 4.58 7.30
CA GLY A 19 10.19 4.46 5.97
C GLY A 19 11.58 5.10 5.87
N PRO A 20 12.65 4.42 6.31
CA PRO A 20 13.98 5.01 6.46
C PRO A 20 14.54 5.62 5.16
N THR A 21 14.44 4.89 4.05
CA THR A 21 14.93 5.34 2.74
C THR A 21 14.12 6.50 2.19
N ALA A 22 12.80 6.42 2.30
CA ALA A 22 11.89 7.47 1.83
C ALA A 22 12.02 8.76 2.65
N PHE A 23 12.20 8.62 3.97
CA PHE A 23 12.48 9.72 4.88
C PHE A 23 13.77 10.42 4.48
N LEU A 24 14.86 9.68 4.30
CA LEU A 24 16.15 10.30 3.95
C LEU A 24 16.09 11.03 2.60
N LEU A 25 15.39 10.49 1.60
CA LEU A 25 15.19 11.15 0.31
C LEU A 25 14.40 12.46 0.42
N SER A 26 13.46 12.57 1.37
CA SER A 26 12.65 13.78 1.56
C SER A 26 13.31 14.80 2.51
N HIS A 27 14.14 14.35 3.45
CA HIS A 27 14.78 15.18 4.47
C HIS A 27 16.09 15.86 4.00
N GLY A 28 16.66 15.44 2.86
CA GLY A 28 17.87 16.04 2.27
C GLY A 28 18.99 15.02 2.05
N ALA A 29 20.25 15.47 1.97
CA ALA A 29 21.38 14.54 1.83
C ALA A 29 21.57 13.73 3.12
N ASN A 30 21.84 12.42 3.04
CA ASN A 30 22.05 11.56 4.23
C ASN A 30 23.04 12.17 5.24
N ASP A 31 24.13 12.73 4.74
CA ASP A 31 25.20 13.30 5.55
C ASP A 31 24.71 14.47 6.42
N THR A 32 23.69 15.22 5.96
CA THR A 32 23.11 16.30 6.76
C THR A 32 22.31 15.76 7.94
N PHE A 33 21.51 14.70 7.74
CA PHE A 33 20.74 14.09 8.83
C PHE A 33 21.64 13.45 9.88
N VAL A 34 22.69 12.74 9.47
CA VAL A 34 23.66 12.14 10.42
C VAL A 34 24.42 13.23 11.18
N ALA A 35 24.85 14.30 10.52
CA ALA A 35 25.49 15.43 11.19
C ALA A 35 24.55 16.10 12.22
N GLU A 36 23.26 16.25 11.90
CA GLU A 36 22.26 16.77 12.83
C GLU A 36 22.03 15.85 14.03
N LEU A 37 21.90 14.55 13.80
CA LEU A 37 21.77 13.53 14.85
C LEU A 37 22.97 13.57 15.80
N LEU A 38 24.19 13.56 15.27
CA LEU A 38 25.42 13.59 16.07
C LEU A 38 25.59 14.92 16.83
N ARG A 39 25.20 16.04 16.22
CA ARG A 39 25.21 17.35 16.89
C ARG A 39 24.22 17.39 18.05
N ASP A 40 23.00 16.93 17.82
CA ASP A 40 21.93 17.01 18.82
C ASP A 40 22.13 16.00 19.96
N LEU A 41 22.81 14.86 19.71
CA LEU A 41 23.28 13.96 20.77
C LEU A 41 24.17 14.67 21.82
N ARG A 42 24.96 15.66 21.38
CA ARG A 42 25.80 16.49 22.27
C ARG A 42 25.01 17.59 22.99
N SER A 43 23.77 17.86 22.59
CA SER A 43 22.93 18.90 23.21
C SER A 43 22.50 18.50 24.62
N GLU A 44 22.57 19.43 25.57
CA GLU A 44 22.00 19.24 26.91
C GLU A 44 20.46 19.37 26.93
N ARG A 45 19.86 19.83 25.83
CA ARG A 45 18.39 20.01 25.73
C ARG A 45 17.63 18.69 25.60
N LEU A 46 18.31 17.61 25.17
CA LEU A 46 17.67 16.30 24.99
C LEU A 46 17.77 15.47 26.26
N THR A 47 16.67 14.81 26.60
CA THR A 47 16.65 13.82 27.68
C THR A 47 17.52 12.61 27.33
N GLU A 48 18.05 11.92 28.33
CA GLU A 48 18.86 10.71 28.11
C GLU A 48 18.11 9.64 27.32
N GLN A 49 16.83 9.42 27.63
CA GLN A 49 16.00 8.44 26.94
C GLN A 49 15.92 8.74 25.44
N LEU A 50 15.78 10.02 25.07
CA LEU A 50 15.72 10.43 23.67
C LEU A 50 17.09 10.27 23.00
N LYS A 51 18.20 10.57 23.68
CA LYS A 51 19.56 10.30 23.17
C LYS A 51 19.77 8.81 22.92
N VAL A 52 19.28 7.95 23.82
CA VAL A 52 19.31 6.50 23.61
C VAL A 52 18.47 6.11 22.38
N SER A 53 17.26 6.66 22.22
CA SER A 53 16.44 6.42 21.01
C SER A 53 17.12 6.85 19.71
N LEU A 54 17.91 7.93 19.74
CA LEU A 54 18.72 8.35 18.58
C LEU A 54 19.88 7.39 18.31
N LEU A 55 20.57 6.91 19.35
CA LEU A 55 21.62 5.90 19.20
C LEU A 55 21.06 4.56 18.67
N MET A 56 19.81 4.22 19.01
CA MET A 56 19.15 3.05 18.42
C MET A 56 19.04 3.15 16.91
N LEU A 57 18.85 4.33 16.32
CA LEU A 57 18.84 4.47 14.85
C LEU A 57 20.18 4.08 14.22
N LEU A 58 21.31 4.42 14.86
CA LEU A 58 22.64 4.03 14.42
C LEU A 58 22.92 2.53 14.62
N LEU A 59 22.26 1.91 15.59
CA LEU A 59 22.33 0.45 15.81
C LEU A 59 21.46 -0.32 14.82
N ASP A 60 20.27 0.18 14.53
CA ASP A 60 19.27 -0.46 13.67
C ASP A 60 19.63 -0.28 12.17
N TYR A 61 20.21 0.87 11.79
CA TYR A 61 20.45 1.27 10.39
C TYR A 61 21.85 1.84 10.12
N PRO A 62 22.95 1.18 10.54
CA PRO A 62 24.30 1.75 10.47
C PRO A 62 24.77 2.06 9.04
N THR A 63 24.53 1.16 8.08
CA THR A 63 24.96 1.31 6.67
C THR A 63 24.08 2.26 5.87
N LEU A 64 22.82 2.43 6.28
CA LEU A 64 21.91 3.39 5.65
C LEU A 64 22.27 4.81 6.07
N LEU A 65 22.59 5.00 7.36
CA LEU A 65 23.00 6.30 7.89
C LEU A 65 24.44 6.64 7.49
N CYS A 66 25.38 5.72 7.70
CA CYS A 66 26.79 5.89 7.35
C CYS A 66 27.11 5.06 6.11
N ARG A 67 27.05 5.68 4.93
CA ARG A 67 27.13 4.97 3.63
C ARG A 67 28.53 4.54 3.21
N ASP A 68 29.55 5.19 3.75
CA ASP A 68 30.94 4.93 3.41
C ASP A 68 31.83 4.84 4.64
N VAL A 69 33.04 4.33 4.41
CA VAL A 69 34.08 4.16 5.44
C VAL A 69 34.36 5.48 6.14
N LYS A 70 34.40 6.61 5.42
CA LYS A 70 34.76 7.92 5.98
C LYS A 70 33.66 8.44 6.94
N ALA A 71 32.40 8.36 6.52
CA ALA A 71 31.25 8.71 7.34
C ALA A 71 31.17 7.84 8.61
N GLY A 72 31.46 6.54 8.47
CA GLY A 72 31.57 5.62 9.61
C GLY A 72 32.67 6.03 10.61
N GLN A 73 33.85 6.42 10.11
CA GLN A 73 34.96 6.91 10.93
C GLN A 73 34.63 8.21 11.68
N GLU A 74 34.02 9.19 10.99
CA GLU A 74 33.64 10.48 11.57
C GLU A 74 32.54 10.34 12.61
N ALA A 75 31.56 9.48 12.35
CA ALA A 75 30.50 9.15 13.30
C ALA A 75 31.08 8.46 14.55
N ALA A 76 31.92 7.43 14.37
CA ALA A 76 32.57 6.73 15.47
C ALA A 76 33.44 7.68 16.34
N ALA A 77 34.24 8.54 15.71
CA ALA A 77 35.04 9.55 16.42
C ALA A 77 34.16 10.51 17.22
N SER A 78 33.01 10.90 16.68
CA SER A 78 32.04 11.76 17.37
C SER A 78 31.41 11.08 18.59
N LEU A 79 31.05 9.81 18.48
CA LEU A 79 30.49 9.02 19.57
C LEU A 79 31.51 8.79 20.69
N LEU A 80 32.77 8.47 20.35
CA LEU A 80 33.87 8.33 21.30
C LEU A 80 34.14 9.65 22.05
N SER A 81 34.14 10.77 21.33
CA SER A 81 34.26 12.09 21.93
C SER A 81 33.12 12.37 22.91
N LEU A 82 31.87 12.01 22.58
CA LEU A 82 30.75 12.16 23.52
C LEU A 82 30.88 11.25 24.74
N PHE A 83 31.36 10.01 24.57
CA PHE A 83 31.61 9.09 25.68
C PHE A 83 32.62 9.66 26.69
N THR A 84 33.71 10.25 26.19
CA THR A 84 34.73 10.87 27.06
C THR A 84 34.20 12.10 27.79
N GLN A 85 33.35 12.90 27.16
CA GLN A 85 32.74 14.09 27.76
C GLN A 85 31.78 13.78 28.92
N LEU A 86 31.02 12.68 28.84
CA LEU A 86 30.02 12.34 29.87
C LEU A 86 30.63 11.95 31.22
N GLY A 87 31.91 11.54 31.25
CA GLY A 87 32.61 11.10 32.46
C GLY A 87 32.01 9.84 33.11
N PRO A 88 32.71 9.20 34.06
CA PRO A 88 32.17 8.06 34.80
C PRO A 88 31.11 8.50 35.83
N GLY A 89 29.99 7.77 35.94
CA GLY A 89 28.94 8.04 36.93
C GLY A 89 27.60 7.34 36.64
N SER A 90 26.86 7.01 37.71
CA SER A 90 25.57 6.30 37.63
C SER A 90 24.53 7.01 36.76
N LYS A 91 24.55 8.35 36.75
CA LYS A 91 23.62 9.18 35.97
C LYS A 91 23.71 8.92 34.47
N HIS A 92 24.88 8.54 33.95
CA HIS A 92 25.13 8.39 32.51
C HIS A 92 25.48 6.97 32.06
N ALA A 93 25.39 6.00 32.98
CA ALA A 93 25.77 4.62 32.70
C ALA A 93 24.99 4.00 31.53
N SER A 94 23.68 4.29 31.42
CA SER A 94 22.85 3.80 30.31
C SER A 94 23.28 4.40 28.97
N LEU A 95 23.46 5.72 28.89
CA LEU A 95 23.87 6.39 27.66
C LEU A 95 25.29 5.98 27.24
N ARG A 96 26.23 5.93 28.19
CA ARG A 96 27.61 5.47 27.98
C ARG A 96 27.67 4.06 27.41
N ARG A 97 26.83 3.14 27.91
CA ARG A 97 26.70 1.79 27.38
C ARG A 97 26.25 1.78 25.91
N HIS A 98 25.19 2.51 25.57
CA HIS A 98 24.69 2.56 24.18
C HIS A 98 25.69 3.24 23.24
N LEU A 99 26.49 4.20 23.72
CA LEU A 99 27.57 4.80 22.94
C LEU A 99 28.65 3.78 22.57
N LEU A 100 29.02 2.87 23.47
CA LEU A 100 29.98 1.80 23.16
C LEU A 100 29.43 0.90 22.05
N PHE A 101 28.20 0.39 22.20
CA PHE A 101 27.59 -0.45 21.18
C PHE A 101 27.44 0.25 19.84
N ALA A 102 26.91 1.48 19.82
CA ALA A 102 26.73 2.24 18.59
C ALA A 102 28.08 2.49 17.89
N THR A 103 29.13 2.80 18.65
CA THR A 103 30.48 2.99 18.08
C THR A 103 31.00 1.71 17.44
N GLY A 104 30.88 0.57 18.15
CA GLY A 104 31.30 -0.73 17.62
C GLY A 104 30.52 -1.13 16.36
N THR A 105 29.19 -1.02 16.41
CA THR A 105 28.31 -1.36 15.28
C THR A 105 28.61 -0.49 14.06
N VAL A 106 28.76 0.83 14.23
CA VAL A 106 29.09 1.73 13.11
C VAL A 106 30.45 1.37 12.51
N LEU A 107 31.49 1.19 13.34
CA LEU A 107 32.82 0.84 12.85
C LEU A 107 32.84 -0.48 12.07
N VAL A 108 32.13 -1.50 12.56
CA VAL A 108 32.08 -2.82 11.93
C VAL A 108 31.22 -2.82 10.68
N ALA A 109 30.01 -2.27 10.74
CA ALA A 109 29.06 -2.34 9.64
C ALA A 109 29.45 -1.46 8.43
N THR A 110 30.30 -0.44 8.63
CA THR A 110 30.80 0.43 7.55
C THR A 110 32.19 0.05 7.05
N ASP A 111 32.73 -1.10 7.46
CA ASP A 111 34.11 -1.54 7.17
C ASP A 111 35.19 -0.53 7.63
N ALA A 112 34.84 0.38 8.54
CA ALA A 112 35.76 1.37 9.12
C ALA A 112 36.67 0.79 10.22
N PHE A 113 36.39 -0.44 10.68
CA PHE A 113 37.18 -1.12 11.69
C PHE A 113 38.47 -1.72 11.11
N GLY A 114 39.57 -0.98 11.18
CA GLY A 114 40.88 -1.43 10.73
C GLY A 114 42.05 -0.69 11.38
N PRO A 115 43.30 -1.16 11.18
CA PRO A 115 44.50 -0.57 11.80
C PRO A 115 44.85 0.82 11.26
N SER A 116 44.34 1.19 10.08
CA SER A 116 44.52 2.52 9.47
C SER A 116 43.57 3.58 10.02
N CYS A 117 42.53 3.18 10.77
CA CYS A 117 41.55 4.09 11.33
C CYS A 117 41.91 4.48 12.77
N GLN A 118 42.09 5.78 13.02
CA GLN A 118 42.36 6.28 14.37
C GLN A 118 41.22 5.97 15.35
N ALA A 119 39.95 6.16 14.94
CA ALA A 119 38.79 5.90 15.78
C ALA A 119 38.69 4.41 16.20
N SER A 120 39.11 3.49 15.33
CA SER A 120 39.21 2.05 15.66
C SER A 120 40.25 1.80 16.76
N GLY A 121 41.42 2.42 16.66
CA GLY A 121 42.47 2.35 17.67
C GLY A 121 42.03 2.94 19.01
N ASP A 122 41.41 4.13 18.98
CA ASP A 122 40.90 4.83 20.17
C ASP A 122 39.77 4.02 20.84
N TYR A 123 38.89 3.42 20.06
CA TYR A 123 37.83 2.55 20.56
C TYR A 123 38.39 1.29 21.24
N LEU A 124 39.34 0.60 20.60
CA LEU A 124 39.99 -0.59 21.18
C LEU A 124 40.76 -0.24 22.47
N ALA A 125 41.46 0.90 22.49
CA ALA A 125 42.15 1.37 23.69
C ALA A 125 41.18 1.65 24.83
N LEU A 126 40.05 2.32 24.54
CA LEU A 126 39.00 2.61 25.50
C LEU A 126 38.38 1.33 26.07
N LEU A 127 38.02 0.38 25.20
CA LEU A 127 37.44 -0.89 25.61
C LEU A 127 38.38 -1.69 26.51
N ARG A 128 39.67 -1.77 26.17
CA ARG A 128 40.69 -2.43 27.01
C ARG A 128 40.86 -1.73 28.35
N GLN A 129 40.86 -0.39 28.35
CA GLN A 129 40.95 0.38 29.58
C GLN A 129 39.77 0.08 30.51
N LEU A 130 38.53 0.08 29.99
CA LEU A 130 37.33 -0.22 30.75
C LEU A 130 37.31 -1.66 31.26
N ALA A 131 37.69 -2.62 30.41
CA ALA A 131 37.73 -4.04 30.79
C ALA A 131 38.85 -4.36 31.80
N SER A 132 39.94 -3.59 31.81
CA SER A 132 41.06 -3.76 32.75
C SER A 132 40.79 -3.26 34.17
N ASP A 133 39.71 -2.50 34.38
CA ASP A 133 39.33 -1.98 35.70
C ASP A 133 38.56 -3.02 36.53
N LEU A 134 39.28 -4.06 36.99
CA LEU A 134 38.72 -5.22 37.69
C LEU A 134 38.23 -4.92 39.12
N ASN A 135 38.73 -3.83 39.74
CA ASN A 135 38.51 -3.51 41.16
C ASN A 135 37.68 -2.24 41.38
N ASP A 136 36.88 -1.83 40.40
CA ASP A 136 36.00 -0.65 40.48
C ASP A 136 36.77 0.66 40.77
N GLY A 137 38.05 0.73 40.39
CA GLY A 137 38.93 1.85 40.72
C GLY A 137 38.55 3.15 40.02
N ARG A 138 37.78 3.09 38.92
CA ARG A 138 37.30 4.25 38.16
C ARG A 138 35.77 4.27 38.09
N GLY A 139 35.13 4.84 39.11
CA GLY A 139 33.68 5.11 39.12
C GLY A 139 32.82 4.13 39.92
N GLY A 140 33.42 3.17 40.62
CA GLY A 140 32.71 2.28 41.55
C GLY A 140 31.79 1.27 40.85
N ALA A 141 30.91 0.63 41.64
CA ALA A 141 29.92 -0.33 41.15
C ALA A 141 28.95 0.26 40.10
N ALA A 142 28.79 1.59 40.07
CA ALA A 142 27.93 2.29 39.11
C ALA A 142 28.39 2.16 37.65
N GLU A 143 29.68 1.93 37.40
CA GLU A 143 30.24 1.73 36.05
C GLU A 143 30.26 0.25 35.63
N TRP A 144 29.76 -0.67 36.47
CA TRP A 144 29.66 -2.10 36.12
C TRP A 144 28.93 -2.35 34.79
N PRO A 145 27.78 -1.71 34.48
CA PRO A 145 27.10 -1.92 33.20
C PRO A 145 27.92 -1.46 31.98
N VAL A 146 28.74 -0.42 32.15
CA VAL A 146 29.60 0.13 31.08
C VAL A 146 30.79 -0.80 30.82
N ARG A 147 31.36 -1.40 31.88
CA ARG A 147 32.44 -2.39 31.76
C ARG A 147 31.94 -3.72 31.20
N ALA A 148 30.77 -4.18 31.62
CA ALA A 148 30.12 -5.35 31.03
C ALA A 148 29.94 -5.16 29.52
N ALA A 149 29.42 -4.00 29.11
CA ALA A 149 29.30 -3.64 27.71
C ALA A 149 30.66 -3.57 26.99
N ALA A 150 31.70 -3.03 27.63
CA ALA A 150 33.03 -3.00 27.05
C ALA A 150 33.60 -4.41 26.82
N CYS A 151 33.42 -5.32 27.78
CA CYS A 151 33.78 -6.73 27.63
C CYS A 151 32.98 -7.42 26.52
N GLU A 152 31.68 -7.13 26.40
CA GLU A 152 30.84 -7.61 25.32
C GLU A 152 31.36 -7.13 23.96
N CYS A 153 31.64 -5.84 23.82
CA CYS A 153 32.22 -5.27 22.61
C CYS A 153 33.60 -5.86 22.28
N LEU A 154 34.49 -6.07 23.27
CA LEU A 154 35.79 -6.72 23.03
C LEU A 154 35.62 -8.16 22.52
N ARG A 155 34.66 -8.89 23.07
CA ARG A 155 34.34 -10.26 22.65
C ARG A 155 33.76 -10.29 21.24
N GLU A 156 32.89 -9.34 20.89
CA GLU A 156 32.40 -9.17 19.51
C GLU A 156 33.56 -8.86 18.55
N LEU A 157 34.40 -7.87 18.88
CA LEU A 157 35.55 -7.49 18.06
C LEU A 157 36.61 -8.60 17.96
N ALA A 158 36.84 -9.39 19.01
CA ALA A 158 37.76 -10.52 18.96
C ALA A 158 37.25 -11.62 18.02
N THR A 159 35.93 -11.81 17.95
CA THR A 159 35.28 -12.73 17.01
C THR A 159 35.43 -12.22 15.57
N ILE A 160 35.29 -10.91 15.37
CA ILE A 160 35.45 -10.26 14.06
C ILE A 160 36.92 -10.19 13.61
N HIS A 161 37.86 -9.89 14.50
CA HIS A 161 39.29 -9.81 14.17
C HIS A 161 39.86 -11.18 13.75
N ARG A 162 39.29 -12.29 14.29
CA ARG A 162 39.60 -13.64 13.81
C ARG A 162 39.19 -13.89 12.35
N LEU A 163 38.26 -13.10 11.78
CA LEU A 163 37.95 -13.10 10.34
C LEU A 163 39.04 -12.40 9.51
N VAL A 164 39.61 -11.31 10.03
CA VAL A 164 40.56 -10.44 9.30
C VAL A 164 41.98 -11.01 9.25
N LEU A 165 42.37 -11.84 10.22
CA LEU A 165 43.71 -12.45 10.30
C LEU A 165 43.85 -13.78 9.54
N LEU A 166 42.94 -14.11 8.64
CA LEU A 166 43.04 -15.37 7.90
C LEU A 166 44.22 -15.34 6.93
N PRO A 167 45.06 -16.40 6.91
CA PRO A 167 46.12 -16.53 5.92
C PRO A 167 45.54 -16.72 4.52
N SER A 168 46.39 -16.46 3.54
CA SER A 168 46.15 -16.53 2.09
C SER A 168 45.42 -17.83 1.65
N PRO A 169 44.77 -17.85 0.46
CA PRO A 169 43.73 -18.82 0.03
C PRO A 169 44.17 -20.29 -0.16
N GLY A 170 45.26 -20.74 0.47
CA GLY A 170 45.83 -22.08 0.34
C GLY A 170 45.22 -23.19 1.21
N ASP A 171 44.62 -22.88 2.37
CA ASP A 171 44.28 -23.91 3.36
C ASP A 171 42.77 -24.08 3.59
N LEU A 172 42.12 -24.85 2.71
CA LEU A 172 40.71 -25.28 2.85
C LEU A 172 40.40 -25.98 4.19
N ARG A 173 41.44 -26.52 4.86
CA ARG A 173 41.34 -27.16 6.18
C ARG A 173 41.23 -26.14 7.33
N GLU A 174 41.91 -25.00 7.21
CA GLU A 174 41.78 -23.89 8.15
C GLU A 174 40.44 -23.19 8.01
N LEU A 175 39.91 -23.06 6.78
CA LEU A 175 38.60 -22.47 6.54
C LEU A 175 37.49 -23.18 7.32
N LYS A 176 37.49 -24.53 7.34
CA LYS A 176 36.50 -25.29 8.12
C LYS A 176 36.60 -24.97 9.61
N LEU A 177 37.81 -24.94 10.16
CA LEU A 177 38.05 -24.65 11.58
C LEU A 177 37.60 -23.23 11.94
N VAL A 178 37.85 -22.27 11.05
CA VAL A 178 37.47 -20.87 11.21
C VAL A 178 35.95 -20.71 11.16
N VAL A 179 35.29 -21.29 10.16
CA VAL A 179 33.83 -21.27 10.05
C VAL A 179 33.20 -21.93 11.28
N SER A 180 33.72 -23.08 11.72
CA SER A 180 33.26 -23.73 12.96
C SER A 180 33.45 -22.84 14.20
N ALA A 181 34.62 -22.21 14.37
CA ALA A 181 34.89 -21.35 15.52
C ALA A 181 34.01 -20.09 15.54
N LEU A 182 33.71 -19.51 14.36
CA LEU A 182 32.83 -18.36 14.23
C LEU A 182 31.38 -18.72 14.48
N LEU A 183 30.92 -19.87 13.98
CA LEU A 183 29.58 -20.39 14.28
C LEU A 183 29.44 -20.69 15.77
N GLU A 184 30.45 -21.33 16.37
CA GLU A 184 30.50 -21.54 17.82
C GLU A 184 30.40 -20.23 18.57
N GLY A 185 31.10 -19.17 18.18
CA GLY A 185 31.01 -17.86 18.81
C GLY A 185 29.78 -17.02 18.44
N SER A 186 29.01 -17.40 17.42
CA SER A 186 28.01 -16.51 16.81
C SER A 186 26.86 -16.12 17.76
N TYR A 187 26.48 -16.99 18.70
CA TYR A 187 25.43 -16.73 19.69
C TYR A 187 25.79 -15.64 20.71
N LEU A 188 27.05 -15.23 20.72
CA LEU A 188 27.57 -14.18 21.58
C LEU A 188 27.25 -12.79 20.99
N LEU A 189 27.04 -12.68 19.68
CA LEU A 189 26.79 -11.43 19.00
C LEU A 189 25.35 -10.93 19.22
N SER A 190 25.12 -9.63 19.00
CA SER A 190 23.74 -9.13 18.84
C SER A 190 23.00 -9.88 17.70
N PRO A 191 21.66 -10.02 17.76
CA PRO A 191 20.90 -10.74 16.73
C PRO A 191 21.14 -10.24 15.29
N ALA A 192 21.29 -8.92 15.11
CA ALA A 192 21.59 -8.31 13.82
C ALA A 192 23.01 -8.66 13.33
N ALA A 193 24.02 -8.56 14.20
CA ALA A 193 25.39 -8.93 13.87
C ALA A 193 25.54 -10.44 13.62
N GLN A 194 24.83 -11.26 14.40
CA GLN A 194 24.76 -12.71 14.19
C GLN A 194 24.11 -13.04 12.83
N SER A 195 22.99 -12.41 12.49
CA SER A 195 22.32 -12.57 11.20
C SER A 195 23.26 -12.24 10.03
N HIS A 196 23.98 -11.12 10.13
CA HIS A 196 24.95 -10.70 9.12
C HIS A 196 26.13 -11.68 9.00
N LEU A 197 26.67 -12.14 10.13
CA LEU A 197 27.72 -13.15 10.15
C LEU A 197 27.26 -14.46 9.50
N LEU A 198 26.06 -14.94 9.86
CA LEU A 198 25.48 -16.16 9.30
C LEU A 198 25.33 -16.06 7.78
N TRP A 199 24.91 -14.90 7.27
CA TRP A 199 24.80 -14.64 5.84
C TRP A 199 26.16 -14.72 5.12
N HIS A 200 27.18 -14.04 5.63
CA HIS A 200 28.53 -14.10 5.05
C HIS A 200 29.12 -15.50 5.09
N LEU A 201 28.94 -16.22 6.20
CA LEU A 201 29.38 -17.61 6.31
C LEU A 201 28.62 -18.52 5.32
N ALA A 202 27.32 -18.28 5.11
CA ALA A 202 26.54 -19.01 4.13
C ALA A 202 27.06 -18.80 2.71
N GLN A 203 27.43 -17.57 2.35
CA GLN A 203 28.06 -17.28 1.06
C GLN A 203 29.41 -17.98 0.90
N VAL A 204 30.25 -17.96 1.94
CA VAL A 204 31.55 -18.65 1.90
C VAL A 204 31.37 -20.16 1.71
N VAL A 205 30.45 -20.77 2.45
CA VAL A 205 30.15 -22.21 2.33
C VAL A 205 29.51 -22.56 0.97
N SER A 206 28.70 -21.68 0.40
CA SER A 206 28.11 -21.91 -0.93
C SER A 206 29.13 -21.80 -2.07
N MET A 207 30.15 -20.95 -1.94
CA MET A 207 31.23 -20.82 -2.92
C MET A 207 32.24 -21.98 -2.84
N VAL A 208 32.51 -22.49 -1.63
CA VAL A 208 33.53 -23.52 -1.41
C VAL A 208 32.90 -24.92 -1.43
N ARG A 209 32.91 -25.56 -2.61
CA ARG A 209 32.29 -26.87 -2.88
C ARG A 209 32.75 -28.02 -1.96
N THR A 210 33.89 -27.88 -1.27
CA THR A 210 34.40 -28.91 -0.34
C THR A 210 33.79 -28.82 1.06
N GLN A 211 33.07 -27.74 1.39
CA GLN A 211 32.40 -27.59 2.68
C GLN A 211 30.94 -28.01 2.58
N SER A 212 30.52 -28.88 3.50
CA SER A 212 29.12 -29.28 3.59
C SER A 212 28.32 -28.21 4.35
N PRO A 213 27.13 -27.80 3.85
CA PRO A 213 26.19 -26.96 4.59
C PRO A 213 25.81 -27.52 5.97
N ALA A 214 26.00 -28.82 6.20
CA ALA A 214 25.76 -29.47 7.49
C ALA A 214 26.54 -28.82 8.67
N ILE A 215 27.58 -28.04 8.42
CA ILE A 215 28.27 -27.24 9.44
C ILE A 215 27.34 -26.28 10.19
N PHE A 216 26.23 -25.85 9.56
CA PHE A 216 25.22 -25.00 10.18
C PHE A 216 24.21 -25.77 11.06
N LYS A 217 24.15 -27.11 11.01
CA LYS A 217 23.15 -27.90 11.76
C LYS A 217 23.20 -27.64 13.27
N ALA A 218 24.39 -27.43 13.82
CA ALA A 218 24.55 -27.10 15.24
C ALA A 218 23.89 -25.76 15.61
N GLN A 219 23.83 -24.80 14.68
CA GLN A 219 23.18 -23.50 14.90
C GLN A 219 21.68 -23.56 14.67
N LEU A 220 21.17 -24.46 13.81
CA LEU A 220 19.73 -24.60 13.53
C LEU A 220 18.92 -24.81 14.81
N VAL A 221 19.40 -25.63 15.74
CA VAL A 221 18.71 -25.90 17.03
C VAL A 221 18.46 -24.60 17.80
N ARG A 222 19.41 -23.66 17.78
CA ARG A 222 19.28 -22.36 18.45
C ARG A 222 18.39 -21.41 17.66
N LEU A 223 18.55 -21.37 16.34
CA LEU A 223 17.74 -20.55 15.44
C LEU A 223 16.27 -20.99 15.41
N PHE A 224 15.96 -22.26 15.66
CA PHE A 224 14.58 -22.72 15.80
C PHE A 224 13.89 -22.19 17.07
N GLY A 225 14.66 -21.87 18.11
CA GLY A 225 14.15 -21.37 19.38
C GLY A 225 13.89 -19.85 19.41
N THR A 226 14.51 -19.07 18.52
CA THR A 226 14.43 -17.60 18.58
C THR A 226 13.08 -17.05 18.11
N ALA A 227 12.71 -15.90 18.68
CA ALA A 227 11.60 -15.06 18.23
C ALA A 227 12.09 -13.73 17.61
N ASP A 228 13.41 -13.57 17.48
CA ASP A 228 14.03 -12.38 16.88
C ASP A 228 13.93 -12.43 15.35
N ALA A 229 13.36 -11.37 14.75
CA ALA A 229 13.08 -11.31 13.33
C ALA A 229 14.35 -11.37 12.47
N ALA A 230 15.47 -10.78 12.90
CA ALA A 230 16.72 -10.77 12.13
C ALA A 230 17.32 -12.17 12.02
N LEU A 231 17.24 -12.94 13.09
CA LEU A 231 17.72 -14.33 13.13
C LEU A 231 16.79 -15.30 12.39
N GLN A 232 15.48 -15.05 12.42
CA GLN A 232 14.53 -15.83 11.62
C GLN A 232 14.69 -15.57 10.12
N HIS A 233 14.92 -14.31 9.75
CA HIS A 233 15.26 -13.98 8.38
C HIS A 233 16.54 -14.69 7.93
N ALA A 234 17.59 -14.72 8.77
CA ALA A 234 18.80 -15.50 8.49
C ALA A 234 18.52 -17.00 8.34
N LEU A 235 17.62 -17.57 9.15
CA LEU A 235 17.21 -18.97 9.04
C LEU A 235 16.52 -19.26 7.70
N LEU A 236 15.62 -18.37 7.25
CA LEU A 236 14.95 -18.47 5.95
C LEU A 236 15.92 -18.27 4.78
N GLN A 237 16.92 -17.39 4.92
CA GLN A 237 17.99 -17.25 3.93
C GLN A 237 18.86 -18.50 3.82
N LEU A 238 19.22 -19.12 4.95
CA LEU A 238 19.91 -20.42 4.96
C LEU A 238 19.06 -21.49 4.27
N LYS A 239 17.74 -21.48 4.49
CA LYS A 239 16.81 -22.38 3.82
C LYS A 239 16.77 -22.14 2.31
N ALA A 240 16.69 -20.89 1.87
CA ALA A 240 16.69 -20.53 0.45
C ALA A 240 18.00 -20.91 -0.25
N LEU A 241 19.15 -20.77 0.41
CA LEU A 241 20.45 -21.12 -0.18
C LEU A 241 20.70 -22.63 -0.26
N PHE A 242 20.37 -23.36 0.82
CA PHE A 242 20.84 -24.73 0.98
C PHE A 242 19.74 -25.79 0.87
N THR A 243 18.46 -25.42 0.94
CA THR A 243 17.32 -26.32 0.69
C THR A 243 17.48 -27.68 1.39
N ASP A 244 17.38 -28.79 0.66
CA ASP A 244 17.48 -30.17 1.13
C ASP A 244 18.89 -30.55 1.64
N SER A 245 19.92 -29.77 1.29
CA SER A 245 21.31 -30.05 1.74
C SER A 245 21.54 -29.68 3.21
N LEU A 246 20.69 -28.82 3.77
CA LEU A 246 20.75 -28.41 5.18
C LEU A 246 19.48 -28.80 5.95
N PHE A 247 18.29 -28.64 5.35
CA PHE A 247 17.01 -28.85 6.01
C PHE A 247 16.36 -30.17 5.59
N THR A 248 15.82 -30.90 6.56
CA THR A 248 14.95 -32.04 6.32
C THR A 248 13.48 -31.60 6.21
N SER A 249 12.60 -32.47 5.70
CA SER A 249 11.15 -32.20 5.68
C SER A 249 10.56 -32.01 7.09
N GLU A 250 11.13 -32.66 8.12
CA GLU A 250 10.75 -32.45 9.51
C GLU A 250 11.15 -31.06 10.02
N ASP A 251 12.35 -30.59 9.65
CA ASP A 251 12.85 -29.25 9.97
C ASP A 251 11.97 -28.16 9.33
N GLU A 252 11.55 -28.38 8.08
CA GLU A 252 10.63 -27.48 7.37
C GLU A 252 9.25 -27.43 8.03
N ALA A 253 8.68 -28.58 8.35
CA ALA A 253 7.40 -28.66 9.05
C ALA A 253 7.47 -27.96 10.42
N PHE A 254 8.59 -28.12 11.13
CA PHE A 254 8.82 -27.43 12.40
C PHE A 254 8.92 -25.90 12.21
N LEU A 255 9.68 -25.44 11.22
CA LEU A 255 9.84 -24.02 10.91
C LEU A 255 8.49 -23.36 10.58
N LEU A 256 7.69 -24.00 9.73
CA LEU A 256 6.36 -23.50 9.37
C LEU A 256 5.44 -23.42 10.59
N ARG A 257 5.38 -24.48 11.42
CA ARG A 257 4.60 -24.46 12.67
C ARG A 257 5.05 -23.32 13.60
N ARG A 258 6.36 -23.05 13.66
CA ARG A 258 6.92 -21.97 14.47
C ARG A 258 6.51 -20.59 13.95
N LEU A 259 6.62 -20.35 12.64
CA LEU A 259 6.18 -19.12 12.00
C LEU A 259 4.68 -18.87 12.22
N VAL A 260 3.86 -19.90 12.07
CA VAL A 260 2.42 -19.84 12.36
C VAL A 260 2.15 -19.47 13.82
N ALA A 261 2.83 -20.11 14.78
CA ALA A 261 2.67 -19.81 16.19
C ALA A 261 3.08 -18.36 16.55
N LEU A 262 4.13 -17.84 15.91
CA LEU A 262 4.59 -16.46 16.14
C LEU A 262 3.67 -15.43 15.48
N ALA A 263 3.15 -15.71 14.27
CA ALA A 263 2.14 -14.87 13.64
C ALA A 263 0.85 -14.73 14.47
N GLN A 264 0.59 -15.67 15.40
CA GLN A 264 -0.53 -15.63 16.34
C GLN A 264 -0.22 -14.93 17.67
N HIS A 265 1.05 -14.68 17.98
CA HIS A 265 1.45 -14.28 19.32
C HIS A 265 0.96 -12.87 19.66
N PRO A 266 0.10 -12.69 20.68
CA PRO A 266 -0.58 -11.42 20.94
C PRO A 266 0.34 -10.31 21.45
N ALA A 267 1.52 -10.65 21.98
CA ALA A 267 2.46 -9.66 22.50
C ALA A 267 3.45 -9.14 21.43
N LEU A 268 3.39 -9.64 20.18
CA LEU A 268 4.28 -9.16 19.13
C LEU A 268 3.76 -7.86 18.51
N PRO A 269 4.64 -6.91 18.18
CA PRO A 269 4.26 -5.71 17.43
C PRO A 269 3.72 -6.06 16.03
N THR A 270 2.76 -5.28 15.53
CA THR A 270 2.17 -5.46 14.18
C THR A 270 3.22 -5.63 13.07
N PRO A 271 4.29 -4.82 12.97
CA PRO A 271 5.31 -5.03 11.91
C PRO A 271 5.97 -6.40 11.97
N VAL A 272 6.20 -6.91 13.17
CA VAL A 272 6.80 -8.22 13.40
C VAL A 272 5.80 -9.32 13.06
N THR A 273 4.52 -9.17 13.41
CA THR A 273 3.46 -10.11 13.01
C THR A 273 3.30 -10.18 11.50
N LEU A 274 3.30 -9.02 10.82
CA LEU A 274 3.25 -8.94 9.36
C LEU A 274 4.45 -9.61 8.71
N PHE A 275 5.66 -9.41 9.26
CA PHE A 275 6.86 -10.11 8.81
C PHE A 275 6.70 -11.63 8.86
N HIS A 276 6.14 -12.20 9.93
CA HIS A 276 5.92 -13.65 10.01
C HIS A 276 4.89 -14.14 8.99
N LEU A 277 3.83 -13.37 8.73
CA LEU A 277 2.82 -13.71 7.72
C LEU A 277 3.43 -13.64 6.31
N ASP A 278 4.29 -12.65 6.05
CA ASP A 278 5.02 -12.50 4.80
C ASP A 278 6.00 -13.65 4.56
N CYS A 279 6.68 -14.11 5.62
CA CYS A 279 7.52 -15.30 5.58
C CYS A 279 6.76 -16.58 5.24
N LEU A 280 5.47 -16.68 5.60
CA LEU A 280 4.62 -17.82 5.24
C LEU A 280 4.22 -17.78 3.75
N LEU A 281 3.94 -16.59 3.22
CA LEU A 281 3.60 -16.40 1.80
C LEU A 281 4.80 -16.67 0.89
N HIS A 282 5.98 -16.23 1.30
CA HIS A 282 7.22 -16.32 0.51
C HIS A 282 8.18 -17.39 1.05
N PHE A 283 7.63 -18.48 1.60
CA PHE A 283 8.46 -19.53 2.17
C PHE A 283 9.33 -20.19 1.09
N PRO A 284 10.65 -20.29 1.28
CA PRO A 284 11.55 -20.91 0.30
C PRO A 284 11.35 -22.43 0.27
N GLU A 285 10.42 -22.87 -0.56
CA GLU A 285 10.07 -24.28 -0.75
C GLU A 285 10.99 -24.97 -1.76
N ASN A 286 11.26 -26.26 -1.54
CA ASN A 286 12.10 -27.07 -2.43
C ASN A 286 11.25 -27.56 -3.62
N ARG A 287 10.76 -26.63 -4.46
CA ARG A 287 10.04 -26.96 -5.69
C ARG A 287 11.03 -27.20 -6.84
N PRO A 288 10.76 -28.15 -7.75
CA PRO A 288 11.54 -28.26 -8.98
C PRO A 288 11.44 -26.94 -9.76
N LEU A 289 12.59 -26.49 -10.32
CA LEU A 289 12.81 -25.20 -11.02
C LEU A 289 11.95 -24.96 -12.30
N GLY A 290 10.77 -25.59 -12.43
CA GLY A 290 9.89 -25.48 -13.60
C GLY A 290 8.40 -25.39 -13.31
N SER A 291 7.95 -25.41 -12.05
CA SER A 291 6.53 -25.25 -11.71
C SER A 291 6.20 -23.80 -11.35
N GLY A 292 5.88 -22.99 -12.35
CA GLY A 292 5.15 -21.73 -12.22
C GLY A 292 5.87 -20.61 -11.45
N THR A 293 6.06 -19.48 -12.11
CA THR A 293 6.47 -18.18 -11.53
C THR A 293 5.43 -17.58 -10.57
N GLU A 294 4.55 -18.39 -9.98
CA GLU A 294 3.49 -17.92 -9.08
C GLU A 294 3.86 -18.23 -7.63
N GLU A 295 3.79 -17.17 -6.81
CA GLU A 295 3.78 -17.20 -5.35
C GLU A 295 2.75 -18.23 -4.87
N GLY A 296 3.20 -19.46 -4.61
CA GLY A 296 2.35 -20.53 -4.07
C GLY A 296 2.74 -20.83 -2.63
N LEU A 297 1.76 -21.21 -1.80
CA LEU A 297 2.04 -21.50 -0.40
C LEU A 297 2.86 -22.79 -0.25
N PRO A 298 3.64 -22.93 0.83
CA PRO A 298 4.32 -24.19 1.12
C PRO A 298 3.34 -25.36 1.29
N VAL A 299 3.61 -26.49 0.63
CA VAL A 299 2.83 -27.74 0.60
C VAL A 299 2.51 -28.27 2.00
N LEU A 300 3.41 -28.06 2.96
CA LEU A 300 3.24 -28.51 4.34
C LEU A 300 2.28 -27.62 5.15
N LEU A 301 1.84 -26.49 4.60
CA LEU A 301 0.93 -25.53 5.23
C LEU A 301 -0.53 -25.96 5.03
N THR A 302 -0.99 -26.86 5.90
CA THR A 302 -2.36 -27.39 5.86
C THR A 302 -3.36 -26.53 6.64
N PRO A 303 -4.68 -26.59 6.34
CA PRO A 303 -5.71 -25.85 7.05
C PRO A 303 -5.73 -26.12 8.56
N GLY A 304 -5.38 -27.35 8.97
CA GLY A 304 -5.26 -27.72 10.38
C GLY A 304 -4.11 -27.01 11.08
N ALA A 305 -2.94 -26.96 10.43
CA ALA A 305 -1.74 -26.29 10.96
C ALA A 305 -1.94 -24.78 11.10
N THR A 306 -2.77 -24.17 10.25
CA THR A 306 -3.02 -22.74 10.24
C THR A 306 -4.32 -22.31 10.90
N SER A 307 -5.03 -23.21 11.59
CA SER A 307 -6.32 -22.91 12.23
C SER A 307 -6.31 -21.72 13.21
N GLY A 308 -5.18 -21.39 13.83
CA GLY A 308 -5.08 -20.20 14.68
C GLY A 308 -4.90 -18.88 13.92
N LEU A 309 -4.73 -18.91 12.59
CA LEU A 309 -4.56 -17.72 11.75
C LEU A 309 -5.87 -17.14 11.21
N PHE A 310 -7.02 -17.77 11.47
CA PHE A 310 -8.30 -17.19 11.05
C PHE A 310 -8.44 -15.74 11.57
N PRO A 311 -8.85 -14.79 10.70
CA PRO A 311 -8.97 -13.38 11.08
C PRO A 311 -9.94 -13.18 12.26
N ALA A 312 -9.53 -12.38 13.25
CA ALA A 312 -10.38 -12.02 14.39
C ALA A 312 -10.85 -10.56 14.27
N LEU A 313 -12.04 -10.27 14.80
CA LEU A 313 -12.70 -8.95 14.66
C LEU A 313 -11.97 -7.78 15.34
N PHE A 314 -11.04 -8.04 16.25
CA PHE A 314 -10.34 -7.02 17.05
C PHE A 314 -8.86 -6.84 16.65
N GLN A 315 -8.52 -7.13 15.40
CA GLN A 315 -7.15 -7.00 14.89
C GLN A 315 -6.93 -5.68 14.17
N ASP A 316 -5.68 -5.25 14.07
CA ASP A 316 -5.34 -4.15 13.19
C ASP A 316 -5.67 -4.51 11.72
N PRO A 317 -6.09 -3.54 10.89
CA PRO A 317 -6.55 -3.80 9.53
C PRO A 317 -5.51 -4.52 8.65
N ALA A 318 -4.22 -4.22 8.81
CA ALA A 318 -3.16 -4.81 8.02
C ALA A 318 -2.97 -6.30 8.35
N THR A 319 -2.93 -6.64 9.63
CA THR A 319 -2.84 -8.03 10.10
C THR A 319 -4.08 -8.82 9.70
N ALA A 320 -5.28 -8.24 9.80
CA ALA A 320 -6.52 -8.90 9.40
C ALA A 320 -6.51 -9.27 7.91
N LEU A 321 -6.09 -8.34 7.03
CA LEU A 321 -5.98 -8.58 5.59
C LEU A 321 -4.88 -9.58 5.25
N ALA A 322 -3.71 -9.49 5.90
CA ALA A 322 -2.61 -10.43 5.66
C ALA A 322 -3.01 -11.86 6.05
N ARG A 323 -3.67 -12.04 7.20
CA ARG A 323 -4.22 -13.33 7.64
C ARG A 323 -5.30 -13.86 6.69
N LEU A 324 -6.22 -12.98 6.26
CA LEU A 324 -7.24 -13.34 5.28
C LEU A 324 -6.60 -13.84 3.98
N ASN A 325 -5.59 -13.14 3.46
CA ASN A 325 -4.89 -13.55 2.24
C ASN A 325 -4.25 -14.95 2.37
N VAL A 326 -3.49 -15.19 3.45
CA VAL A 326 -2.88 -16.50 3.72
C VAL A 326 -3.97 -17.58 3.81
N MET A 327 -5.09 -17.32 4.48
CA MET A 327 -6.16 -18.32 4.65
C MET A 327 -6.97 -18.57 3.39
N CYS A 328 -7.19 -17.55 2.56
CA CYS A 328 -7.78 -17.73 1.24
C CYS A 328 -6.91 -18.67 0.40
N LEU A 329 -5.60 -18.44 0.35
CA LEU A 329 -4.68 -19.30 -0.42
C LEU A 329 -4.65 -20.73 0.13
N VAL A 330 -4.54 -20.93 1.46
CA VAL A 330 -4.53 -22.27 2.07
C VAL A 330 -5.81 -23.05 1.73
N CYS A 331 -6.96 -22.40 1.78
CA CYS A 331 -8.25 -23.03 1.49
C CYS A 331 -8.47 -23.29 -0.02
N VAL A 332 -7.77 -22.58 -0.90
CA VAL A 332 -7.80 -22.82 -2.35
C VAL A 332 -6.89 -24.00 -2.73
N GLU A 333 -5.69 -24.06 -2.16
CA GLU A 333 -4.73 -25.13 -2.46
C GLU A 333 -5.08 -26.46 -1.77
N SER A 334 -5.92 -26.43 -0.73
CA SER A 334 -6.33 -27.64 0.00
C SER A 334 -7.68 -28.18 -0.48
N GLU A 335 -7.77 -29.51 -0.68
CA GLU A 335 -9.02 -30.21 -0.96
C GLU A 335 -9.62 -30.82 0.32
N GLY A 336 -10.96 -30.85 0.40
CA GLY A 336 -11.70 -31.56 1.46
C GLY A 336 -12.56 -30.68 2.36
N PRO A 337 -13.30 -31.29 3.31
CA PRO A 337 -14.36 -30.62 4.07
C PRO A 337 -13.83 -29.50 4.99
N MET A 338 -12.59 -29.62 5.47
CA MET A 338 -11.96 -28.58 6.31
C MET A 338 -11.67 -27.31 5.51
N ALA A 339 -11.32 -27.42 4.23
CA ALA A 339 -11.08 -26.28 3.35
C ALA A 339 -12.40 -25.58 2.97
N GLU A 340 -13.47 -26.35 2.76
CA GLU A 340 -14.81 -25.80 2.53
C GLU A 340 -15.36 -25.06 3.76
N GLN A 341 -15.21 -25.65 4.96
CA GLN A 341 -15.55 -25.00 6.22
C GLN A 341 -14.73 -23.73 6.42
N GLY A 342 -13.42 -23.79 6.15
CA GLY A 342 -12.53 -22.63 6.20
C GLY A 342 -13.00 -21.50 5.27
N ALA A 343 -13.31 -21.81 4.01
CA ALA A 343 -13.85 -20.83 3.07
C ALA A 343 -15.17 -20.20 3.56
N GLY A 344 -16.03 -20.98 4.22
CA GLY A 344 -17.24 -20.49 4.89
C GLY A 344 -16.93 -19.48 6.00
N TYR A 345 -16.01 -19.80 6.91
CA TYR A 345 -15.58 -18.88 7.97
C TYR A 345 -14.96 -17.58 7.41
N LEU A 346 -14.17 -17.67 6.34
CA LEU A 346 -13.59 -16.50 5.69
C LEU A 346 -14.67 -15.61 5.08
N LEU A 347 -15.68 -16.21 4.44
CA LEU A 347 -16.83 -15.46 3.92
C LEU A 347 -17.58 -14.76 5.06
N GLU A 348 -17.90 -15.47 6.14
CA GLU A 348 -18.58 -14.88 7.30
C GLU A 348 -17.79 -13.69 7.87
N HIS A 349 -16.46 -13.80 7.93
CA HIS A 349 -15.60 -12.71 8.36
C HIS A 349 -15.70 -11.50 7.42
N VAL A 350 -15.59 -11.70 6.10
CA VAL A 350 -15.73 -10.63 5.10
C VAL A 350 -17.11 -9.97 5.19
N LEU A 351 -18.18 -10.75 5.35
CA LEU A 351 -19.54 -10.24 5.50
C LEU A 351 -19.72 -9.44 6.81
N ALA A 352 -19.09 -9.89 7.91
CA ALA A 352 -19.13 -9.19 9.19
C ALA A 352 -18.50 -7.78 9.12
N LEU A 353 -17.48 -7.58 8.28
CA LEU A 353 -16.87 -6.27 8.01
C LEU A 353 -17.84 -5.30 7.31
N GLY A 354 -18.89 -5.80 6.66
CA GLY A 354 -19.95 -4.98 6.06
C GLY A 354 -20.81 -4.25 7.11
N GLY A 355 -20.96 -4.81 8.31
CA GLY A 355 -21.77 -4.21 9.37
C GLY A 355 -21.30 -2.80 9.80
N PRO A 356 -20.01 -2.60 10.11
CA PRO A 356 -19.43 -1.27 10.34
C PRO A 356 -19.63 -0.30 9.18
N VAL A 357 -19.52 -0.76 7.93
CA VAL A 357 -19.74 0.08 6.73
C VAL A 357 -21.20 0.52 6.63
N ALA A 358 -22.15 -0.39 6.85
CA ALA A 358 -23.59 -0.11 6.85
C ALA A 358 -23.99 0.95 7.89
N ARG A 359 -23.31 0.97 9.05
CA ARG A 359 -23.54 1.94 10.13
C ARG A 359 -22.85 3.30 9.90
N GLY A 360 -22.29 3.55 8.72
CA GLY A 360 -21.59 4.80 8.41
C GLY A 360 -20.18 4.87 9.02
N GLY A 361 -19.51 3.72 9.16
CA GLY A 361 -18.12 3.67 9.60
C GLY A 361 -17.18 4.52 8.73
N GLY A 362 -16.06 4.94 9.31
CA GLY A 362 -15.07 5.79 8.66
C GLY A 362 -14.40 5.16 7.42
N PRO A 363 -13.53 5.91 6.73
CA PRO A 363 -12.88 5.47 5.49
C PRO A 363 -12.03 4.20 5.67
N GLU A 364 -11.50 3.95 6.87
CA GLU A 364 -10.76 2.72 7.20
C GLU A 364 -11.63 1.46 7.16
N ALA A 365 -12.85 1.52 7.70
CA ALA A 365 -13.78 0.39 7.67
C ALA A 365 -14.22 0.08 6.23
N VAL A 366 -14.46 1.11 5.43
CA VAL A 366 -14.76 0.97 4.00
C VAL A 366 -13.59 0.31 3.26
N ARG A 367 -12.37 0.83 3.42
CA ARG A 367 -11.18 0.26 2.77
C ARG A 367 -10.97 -1.20 3.16
N LEU A 368 -11.04 -1.51 4.46
CA LEU A 368 -10.86 -2.86 4.98
C LEU A 368 -11.87 -3.84 4.38
N PHE A 369 -13.15 -3.49 4.33
CA PHE A 369 -14.18 -4.33 3.72
C PHE A 369 -13.92 -4.58 2.23
N PHE A 370 -13.66 -3.53 1.44
CA PHE A 370 -13.46 -3.67 0.00
C PHE A 370 -12.17 -4.43 -0.35
N GLN A 371 -11.09 -4.24 0.42
CA GLN A 371 -9.85 -5.02 0.27
C GLN A 371 -10.08 -6.50 0.65
N ALA A 372 -10.81 -6.76 1.73
CA ALA A 372 -11.14 -8.12 2.14
C ALA A 372 -12.04 -8.84 1.11
N ALA A 373 -13.05 -8.13 0.57
CA ALA A 373 -13.92 -8.63 -0.49
C ALA A 373 -13.13 -8.95 -1.76
N PHE A 374 -12.18 -8.10 -2.15
CA PHE A 374 -11.30 -8.36 -3.30
C PHE A 374 -10.43 -9.60 -3.09
N LEU A 375 -9.76 -9.72 -1.94
CA LEU A 375 -8.92 -10.88 -1.63
C LEU A 375 -9.72 -12.18 -1.66
N PHE A 376 -10.93 -12.18 -1.09
CA PHE A 376 -11.82 -13.34 -1.12
C PHE A 376 -12.27 -13.66 -2.55
N ALA A 377 -12.70 -12.65 -3.31
CA ALA A 377 -13.16 -12.82 -4.69
C ALA A 377 -12.06 -13.33 -5.63
N ARG A 378 -10.82 -12.88 -5.44
CA ARG A 378 -9.65 -13.36 -6.20
C ARG A 378 -9.45 -14.87 -6.00
N SER A 379 -9.64 -15.36 -4.78
CA SER A 379 -9.42 -16.77 -4.44
C SER A 379 -10.62 -17.67 -4.72
N PHE A 380 -11.85 -17.19 -4.55
CA PHE A 380 -13.07 -18.00 -4.64
C PHE A 380 -14.05 -17.57 -5.74
N GLY A 381 -13.64 -16.70 -6.67
CA GLY A 381 -14.49 -16.13 -7.72
C GLY A 381 -15.19 -17.14 -8.63
N ALA A 382 -14.70 -18.39 -8.70
CA ALA A 382 -15.32 -19.48 -9.44
C ALA A 382 -16.45 -20.20 -8.69
N ARG A 383 -16.59 -20.01 -7.36
CA ARG A 383 -17.57 -20.71 -6.51
C ARG A 383 -18.86 -19.90 -6.39
N GLU A 384 -19.95 -20.36 -7.02
CA GLU A 384 -21.21 -19.61 -7.07
C GLU A 384 -21.84 -19.26 -5.70
N PRO A 385 -22.00 -20.19 -4.73
CA PRO A 385 -22.77 -19.88 -3.51
C PRO A 385 -22.12 -18.80 -2.61
N PRO A 386 -20.81 -18.85 -2.30
CA PRO A 386 -20.13 -17.79 -1.56
C PRO A 386 -20.17 -16.43 -2.27
N MET A 387 -19.97 -16.44 -3.59
CA MET A 387 -19.90 -15.22 -4.39
C MET A 387 -21.28 -14.55 -4.56
N ALA A 388 -22.37 -15.32 -4.54
CA ALA A 388 -23.73 -14.79 -4.51
C ALA A 388 -24.01 -14.01 -3.21
N GLN A 389 -23.59 -14.54 -2.05
CA GLN A 389 -23.75 -13.85 -0.77
C GLN A 389 -22.92 -12.56 -0.70
N LEU A 390 -21.66 -12.61 -1.17
CA LEU A 390 -20.81 -11.43 -1.24
C LEU A 390 -21.40 -10.36 -2.17
N THR A 391 -21.92 -10.77 -3.33
CA THR A 391 -22.61 -9.87 -4.27
C THR A 391 -23.78 -9.18 -3.60
N GLN A 392 -24.65 -9.94 -2.93
CA GLN A 392 -25.81 -9.37 -2.24
C GLN A 392 -25.39 -8.36 -1.16
N CYS A 393 -24.35 -8.68 -0.38
CA CYS A 393 -23.81 -7.77 0.64
C CYS A 393 -23.32 -6.45 0.03
N VAL A 394 -22.54 -6.50 -1.06
CA VAL A 394 -22.05 -5.29 -1.75
C VAL A 394 -23.22 -4.46 -2.31
N LEU A 395 -24.23 -5.11 -2.89
CA LEU A 395 -25.44 -4.44 -3.40
C LEU A 395 -26.23 -3.76 -2.28
N ASP A 396 -26.37 -4.43 -1.13
CA ASP A 396 -27.09 -3.89 0.03
C ASP A 396 -26.36 -2.68 0.63
N LEU A 397 -25.03 -2.74 0.75
CA LEU A 397 -24.21 -1.62 1.19
C LEU A 397 -24.30 -0.43 0.24
N TYR A 398 -24.22 -0.67 -1.06
CA TYR A 398 -24.36 0.38 -2.07
C TYR A 398 -25.77 0.99 -2.08
N ARG A 399 -26.82 0.17 -1.90
CA ARG A 399 -28.21 0.66 -1.75
C ARG A 399 -28.37 1.59 -0.55
N GLN A 400 -27.65 1.33 0.54
CA GLN A 400 -27.69 2.16 1.74
C GLN A 400 -26.85 3.43 1.57
N ASN A 401 -25.71 3.36 0.89
CA ASN A 401 -24.79 4.46 0.71
C ASN A 401 -24.22 4.56 -0.71
N GLY A 402 -24.81 5.45 -1.54
CA GLY A 402 -24.34 5.72 -2.91
C GLY A 402 -22.95 6.38 -2.99
N ALA A 403 -22.41 6.89 -1.88
CA ALA A 403 -21.04 7.41 -1.83
C ALA A 403 -19.97 6.30 -1.93
N LEU A 404 -20.37 5.02 -1.84
CA LEU A 404 -19.47 3.88 -2.04
C LEU A 404 -19.11 3.62 -3.51
N ALA A 405 -19.72 4.36 -4.46
CA ALA A 405 -19.46 4.25 -5.90
C ALA A 405 -17.96 4.11 -6.30
N PRO A 406 -17.02 4.96 -5.83
CA PRO A 406 -15.60 4.79 -6.17
C PRO A 406 -15.00 3.47 -5.69
N ASN A 407 -15.41 2.96 -4.52
CA ASN A 407 -14.88 1.70 -3.99
C ASN A 407 -15.45 0.49 -4.76
N VAL A 408 -16.72 0.55 -5.16
CA VAL A 408 -17.35 -0.47 -5.99
C VAL A 408 -16.73 -0.50 -7.39
N ILE A 409 -16.46 0.67 -7.97
CA ILE A 409 -15.75 0.79 -9.26
C ILE A 409 -14.35 0.19 -9.13
N ASN A 410 -13.60 0.55 -8.09
CA ASN A 410 -12.26 0.02 -7.88
C ASN A 410 -12.27 -1.51 -7.68
N LEU A 411 -13.23 -2.04 -6.90
CA LEU A 411 -13.38 -3.48 -6.72
C LEU A 411 -13.61 -4.21 -8.05
N LEU A 412 -14.49 -3.65 -8.88
CA LEU A 412 -14.79 -4.17 -10.20
C LEU A 412 -13.57 -4.10 -11.14
N ASP A 413 -12.85 -2.99 -11.15
CA ASP A 413 -11.66 -2.78 -11.98
C ASP A 413 -10.56 -3.80 -11.66
N GLU A 414 -10.26 -3.95 -10.38
CA GLU A 414 -9.26 -4.91 -9.91
C GLU A 414 -9.70 -6.37 -10.18
N SER A 415 -11.00 -6.69 -10.07
CA SER A 415 -11.50 -8.04 -10.34
C SER A 415 -11.59 -8.41 -11.82
N TRP A 416 -11.57 -7.41 -12.73
CA TRP A 416 -11.42 -7.62 -14.17
C TRP A 416 -9.96 -7.72 -14.60
N GLY A 417 -9.04 -7.00 -13.94
CA GLY A 417 -7.60 -7.07 -14.23
C GLY A 417 -6.91 -8.35 -13.75
N ALA A 418 -7.40 -8.96 -12.66
CA ALA A 418 -6.74 -10.09 -12.01
C ALA A 418 -7.04 -11.48 -12.62
N ALA A 419 -8.01 -11.61 -13.53
CA ALA A 419 -8.36 -12.89 -14.15
C ALA A 419 -8.96 -12.66 -15.54
N GLU A 420 -8.60 -13.51 -16.51
CA GLU A 420 -9.34 -13.62 -17.78
C GLU A 420 -10.81 -13.92 -17.44
N GLU A 421 -11.67 -12.89 -17.55
CA GLU A 421 -13.13 -12.94 -17.43
C GLU A 421 -13.71 -13.58 -16.14
N SER A 422 -13.49 -12.96 -14.97
CA SER A 422 -14.14 -13.45 -13.75
C SER A 422 -15.68 -13.37 -13.82
N ARG A 423 -16.35 -14.54 -13.83
CA ARG A 423 -17.82 -14.69 -13.89
C ARG A 423 -18.54 -13.90 -12.80
N TRP A 424 -17.92 -13.81 -11.63
CA TRP A 424 -18.42 -13.02 -10.51
C TRP A 424 -18.52 -11.52 -10.82
N SER A 425 -17.50 -10.91 -11.46
CA SER A 425 -17.52 -9.47 -11.79
C SER A 425 -18.68 -9.13 -12.73
N ARG A 426 -18.98 -10.01 -13.70
CA ARG A 426 -20.17 -9.89 -14.56
C ARG A 426 -21.46 -9.98 -13.75
N SER A 427 -21.55 -10.89 -12.78
CA SER A 427 -22.72 -11.05 -11.90
C SER A 427 -22.94 -9.80 -11.03
N LEU A 428 -21.87 -9.29 -10.40
CA LEU A 428 -21.91 -8.07 -9.60
C LEU A 428 -22.30 -6.85 -10.45
N ALA A 429 -21.72 -6.70 -11.65
CA ALA A 429 -22.06 -5.64 -12.59
C ALA A 429 -23.54 -5.66 -13.00
N ARG A 430 -24.09 -6.85 -13.33
CA ARG A 430 -25.53 -7.02 -13.62
C ARG A 430 -26.39 -6.65 -12.42
N GLY A 431 -26.01 -7.09 -11.22
CA GLY A 431 -26.70 -6.74 -9.98
C GLY A 431 -26.72 -5.24 -9.72
N LEU A 432 -25.60 -4.54 -9.95
CA LEU A 432 -25.49 -3.09 -9.80
C LEU A 432 -26.33 -2.34 -10.83
N GLN A 433 -26.30 -2.78 -12.09
CA GLN A 433 -27.11 -2.20 -13.16
C GLN A 433 -28.61 -2.33 -12.82
N ALA A 434 -29.07 -3.54 -12.47
CA ALA A 434 -30.46 -3.79 -12.09
C ALA A 434 -30.88 -2.97 -10.86
N LEU A 435 -30.00 -2.86 -9.85
CA LEU A 435 -30.24 -2.06 -8.67
C LEU A 435 -30.38 -0.56 -9.01
N ILE A 436 -29.47 -0.02 -9.81
CA ILE A 436 -29.45 1.41 -10.15
C ILE A 436 -30.67 1.77 -11.00
N VAL A 437 -31.00 0.95 -12.00
CA VAL A 437 -32.14 1.16 -12.90
C VAL A 437 -33.47 1.02 -12.17
N GLY A 438 -33.55 0.07 -11.23
CA GLY A 438 -34.75 -0.16 -10.41
C GLY A 438 -34.91 0.81 -9.24
N SER A 439 -33.94 1.69 -8.97
CA SER A 439 -33.98 2.62 -7.82
C SER A 439 -34.56 3.99 -8.20
N PRO A 440 -35.35 4.63 -7.31
CA PRO A 440 -35.81 6.00 -7.54
C PRO A 440 -34.62 6.96 -7.56
N LEU A 441 -34.54 7.78 -8.60
CA LEU A 441 -33.47 8.74 -8.83
C LEU A 441 -33.55 9.86 -7.78
N THR A 442 -32.68 9.81 -6.77
CA THR A 442 -32.55 10.86 -5.75
C THR A 442 -31.27 11.68 -6.00
N PRO A 443 -31.33 13.03 -5.91
CA PRO A 443 -30.22 13.89 -6.31
C PRO A 443 -28.90 13.58 -5.61
N GLY A 444 -28.94 13.20 -4.32
CA GLY A 444 -27.74 12.87 -3.54
C GLY A 444 -27.04 11.55 -3.90
N ARG A 445 -27.70 10.66 -4.66
CA ARG A 445 -27.14 9.33 -5.04
C ARG A 445 -26.80 9.23 -6.51
N LEU A 446 -27.34 10.14 -7.32
CA LEU A 446 -27.27 10.06 -8.78
C LEU A 446 -25.85 10.22 -9.32
N GLY A 447 -25.04 11.09 -8.73
CA GLY A 447 -23.62 11.22 -9.12
C GLY A 447 -22.82 9.93 -8.93
N GLY A 448 -23.14 9.13 -7.90
CA GLY A 448 -22.54 7.81 -7.70
C GLY A 448 -23.05 6.79 -8.71
N HIS A 449 -24.37 6.75 -8.91
CA HIS A 449 -25.03 5.86 -9.87
C HIS A 449 -24.52 6.07 -11.31
N LEU A 450 -24.41 7.32 -11.75
CA LEU A 450 -23.90 7.65 -13.08
C LEU A 450 -22.44 7.25 -13.26
N LYS A 451 -21.60 7.40 -12.23
CA LYS A 451 -20.20 6.96 -12.31
C LYS A 451 -20.09 5.45 -12.46
N VAL A 452 -20.90 4.69 -11.71
CA VAL A 452 -20.94 3.23 -11.83
C VAL A 452 -21.44 2.85 -13.23
N LEU A 453 -22.58 3.38 -13.69
CA LEU A 453 -23.11 3.10 -15.03
C LEU A 453 -22.14 3.50 -16.16
N ALA A 454 -21.50 4.66 -16.06
CA ALA A 454 -20.52 5.11 -17.05
C ALA A 454 -19.29 4.20 -17.11
N ARG A 455 -18.87 3.63 -15.96
CA ARG A 455 -17.81 2.62 -15.93
C ARG A 455 -18.27 1.31 -16.55
N LEU A 456 -19.48 0.84 -16.21
CA LEU A 456 -20.09 -0.37 -16.78
C LEU A 456 -20.25 -0.26 -18.30
N ALA A 457 -20.60 0.93 -18.82
CA ALA A 457 -20.74 1.17 -20.25
C ALA A 457 -19.42 1.09 -21.05
N LYS A 458 -18.26 1.13 -20.38
CA LYS A 458 -16.95 0.95 -21.04
C LYS A 458 -16.63 -0.51 -21.36
N GLU A 459 -17.31 -1.47 -20.75
CA GLU A 459 -17.10 -2.89 -21.03
C GLU A 459 -17.90 -3.31 -22.27
N LYS A 460 -17.21 -3.93 -23.23
CA LYS A 460 -17.82 -4.37 -24.51
C LYS A 460 -18.91 -5.43 -24.33
N ASP A 461 -18.91 -6.14 -23.20
CA ASP A 461 -19.79 -7.29 -22.91
C ASP A 461 -20.83 -7.04 -21.81
N LEU A 462 -21.01 -5.81 -21.32
CA LEU A 462 -22.04 -5.52 -20.32
C LEU A 462 -23.43 -5.32 -20.95
N PRO A 463 -24.50 -5.89 -20.36
CA PRO A 463 -25.70 -6.22 -21.11
C PRO A 463 -26.59 -5.01 -21.37
N ARG A 464 -27.18 -5.05 -22.56
CA ARG A 464 -28.47 -4.45 -22.91
C ARG A 464 -29.49 -4.69 -21.78
N LEU A 465 -30.20 -3.66 -21.34
CA LEU A 465 -31.25 -3.71 -20.31
C LEU A 465 -32.32 -4.73 -20.70
N GLU A 466 -32.52 -5.76 -19.89
CA GLU A 466 -33.65 -6.68 -20.08
C GLU A 466 -34.95 -5.94 -19.78
N ALA A 467 -35.70 -5.60 -20.82
CA ALA A 467 -37.00 -4.97 -20.70
C ALA A 467 -38.10 -6.05 -20.72
N SER A 468 -39.19 -5.80 -20.00
CA SER A 468 -40.40 -6.63 -20.09
C SER A 468 -41.63 -5.71 -20.17
N ALA A 469 -42.57 -6.09 -21.03
CA ALA A 469 -43.84 -5.41 -21.18
C ALA A 469 -44.90 -6.13 -20.36
N VAL A 470 -45.53 -5.40 -19.44
CA VAL A 470 -46.74 -5.85 -18.75
C VAL A 470 -47.94 -5.19 -19.43
N TYR A 471 -48.84 -5.98 -19.98
CA TYR A 471 -50.02 -5.47 -20.69
C TYR A 471 -51.27 -6.28 -20.34
N ALA A 472 -52.42 -5.62 -20.35
CA ALA A 472 -53.72 -6.27 -20.17
C ALA A 472 -54.29 -6.67 -21.54
N THR A 473 -54.73 -7.91 -21.68
CA THR A 473 -55.46 -8.35 -22.87
C THR A 473 -56.91 -7.85 -22.81
N PRO A 474 -57.63 -7.77 -23.95
CA PRO A 474 -59.04 -7.41 -23.98
C PRO A 474 -59.94 -8.29 -23.09
N ASP A 475 -59.46 -9.49 -22.75
CA ASP A 475 -60.13 -10.46 -21.88
C ASP A 475 -59.91 -10.18 -20.38
N GLY A 476 -59.23 -9.07 -20.03
CA GLY A 476 -58.98 -8.64 -18.65
C GLY A 476 -57.79 -9.34 -17.97
N LEU A 477 -57.00 -10.14 -18.69
CA LEU A 477 -55.84 -10.83 -18.15
C LEU A 477 -54.57 -9.98 -18.29
N THR A 478 -53.83 -9.82 -17.20
CA THR A 478 -52.52 -9.16 -17.23
C THR A 478 -51.45 -10.17 -17.61
N ARG A 479 -50.73 -9.91 -18.70
CA ARG A 479 -49.62 -10.73 -19.19
C ARG A 479 -48.31 -9.97 -19.09
N CYS A 480 -47.21 -10.71 -18.93
CA CYS A 480 -45.85 -10.19 -18.97
C CYS A 480 -45.11 -10.86 -20.14
N SER A 481 -44.47 -10.07 -20.99
CA SER A 481 -43.63 -10.54 -22.10
C SER A 481 -42.24 -9.96 -21.98
N ARG A 482 -41.21 -10.77 -22.24
CA ARG A 482 -39.83 -10.29 -22.30
C ARG A 482 -39.62 -9.57 -23.62
N LEU A 483 -39.13 -8.33 -23.58
CA LEU A 483 -38.76 -7.55 -24.74
C LEU A 483 -37.30 -7.82 -25.10
N GLU A 484 -36.91 -7.40 -26.30
CA GLU A 484 -35.50 -7.41 -26.69
C GLU A 484 -34.69 -6.54 -25.72
N PRO A 485 -33.50 -6.99 -25.31
CA PRO A 485 -32.64 -6.21 -24.44
C PRO A 485 -32.30 -4.83 -25.06
N VAL A 486 -32.51 -3.74 -24.30
CA VAL A 486 -32.30 -2.36 -24.74
C VAL A 486 -30.88 -1.90 -24.47
N GLU A 487 -30.13 -1.54 -25.50
CA GLU A 487 -28.80 -0.95 -25.33
C GLU A 487 -28.91 0.47 -24.77
N VAL A 488 -28.19 0.77 -23.68
CA VAL A 488 -28.15 2.12 -23.10
C VAL A 488 -26.77 2.71 -23.34
N THR A 489 -26.75 3.75 -24.15
CA THR A 489 -25.56 4.54 -24.48
C THR A 489 -25.49 5.78 -23.60
N PHE A 490 -24.30 6.39 -23.49
CA PHE A 490 -24.13 7.65 -22.75
C PHE A 490 -25.05 8.77 -23.27
N SER A 491 -25.33 8.80 -24.57
CA SER A 491 -26.26 9.76 -25.20
C SER A 491 -27.72 9.59 -24.81
N ASP A 492 -28.12 8.43 -24.27
CA ASP A 492 -29.49 8.19 -23.81
C ASP A 492 -29.80 8.90 -22.48
N LEU A 493 -28.76 9.39 -21.79
CA LEU A 493 -28.88 10.17 -20.56
C LEU A 493 -29.15 11.66 -20.82
N PHE A 494 -29.01 12.12 -22.06
CA PHE A 494 -29.12 13.53 -22.41
C PHE A 494 -30.58 13.96 -22.52
N MET A 495 -30.99 14.92 -21.70
CA MET A 495 -32.29 15.56 -21.80
C MET A 495 -32.14 16.95 -22.44
N PRO A 496 -33.13 17.42 -23.22
CA PRO A 496 -33.13 18.80 -23.68
C PRO A 496 -33.26 19.76 -22.50
N LEU A 497 -32.70 20.97 -22.64
CA LEU A 497 -32.98 22.03 -21.68
C LEU A 497 -34.50 22.21 -21.56
N PRO A 498 -35.05 22.31 -20.33
CA PRO A 498 -36.47 22.49 -20.09
C PRO A 498 -36.90 23.93 -20.44
N VAL A 499 -36.84 24.28 -21.72
CA VAL A 499 -37.21 25.59 -22.23
C VAL A 499 -38.63 25.48 -22.82
N PRO A 500 -39.57 26.36 -22.45
CA PRO A 500 -40.87 26.42 -23.13
C PRO A 500 -40.69 26.73 -24.62
N ALA A 501 -41.78 26.64 -25.40
CA ALA A 501 -41.78 26.96 -26.83
C ALA A 501 -41.52 28.47 -27.09
N TRP A 502 -40.28 28.91 -26.87
CA TRP A 502 -39.84 30.29 -27.01
C TRP A 502 -39.31 30.56 -28.41
N PRO A 503 -39.37 31.81 -28.90
CA PRO A 503 -38.63 32.24 -30.09
C PRO A 503 -37.13 32.01 -29.93
N SER A 504 -36.42 31.80 -31.05
CA SER A 504 -34.97 31.54 -31.08
C SER A 504 -34.16 32.62 -30.35
N GLU A 505 -34.53 33.90 -30.49
CA GLU A 505 -33.87 35.03 -29.81
C GLU A 505 -33.91 34.91 -28.28
N LYS A 506 -35.04 34.48 -27.71
CA LYS A 506 -35.16 34.28 -26.25
C LYS A 506 -34.38 33.07 -25.77
N ARG A 507 -34.33 32.00 -26.57
CA ARG A 507 -33.53 30.81 -26.26
C ARG A 507 -32.03 31.12 -26.31
N GLN A 508 -31.60 31.91 -27.29
CA GLN A 508 -30.23 32.40 -27.40
C GLN A 508 -29.87 33.30 -26.21
N GLY A 509 -30.77 34.20 -25.80
CA GLY A 509 -30.58 35.01 -24.60
C GLY A 509 -30.42 34.17 -23.32
N LEU A 510 -31.21 33.10 -23.18
CA LEU A 510 -31.09 32.14 -22.08
C LEU A 510 -29.73 31.40 -22.13
N PHE A 511 -29.34 30.90 -23.30
CA PHE A 511 -28.05 30.22 -23.48
C PHE A 511 -26.89 31.14 -23.11
N GLY A 512 -26.88 32.38 -23.61
CA GLY A 512 -25.85 33.37 -23.28
C GLY A 512 -25.78 33.65 -21.78
N ALA A 513 -26.93 33.79 -21.12
CA ALA A 513 -26.98 34.00 -19.66
C ALA A 513 -26.43 32.79 -18.88
N LEU A 514 -26.79 31.57 -19.27
CA LEU A 514 -26.25 30.35 -18.64
C LEU A 514 -24.76 30.17 -18.94
N TRP A 515 -24.32 30.46 -20.16
CA TRP A 515 -22.92 30.39 -20.58
C TRP A 515 -22.05 31.33 -19.75
N HIS A 516 -22.48 32.58 -19.55
CA HIS A 516 -21.79 33.55 -18.70
C HIS A 516 -21.82 33.18 -17.21
N ARG A 517 -22.89 32.54 -16.73
CA ARG A 517 -23.00 32.10 -15.32
C ARG A 517 -22.13 30.89 -14.99
N LEU A 518 -21.98 29.95 -15.93
CA LEU A 518 -21.12 28.77 -15.78
C LEU A 518 -19.64 29.09 -16.08
N ASP A 519 -19.29 30.37 -16.18
CA ASP A 519 -17.91 30.82 -16.32
C ASP A 519 -17.17 30.67 -14.98
N PRO A 520 -16.11 29.84 -14.90
CA PRO A 520 -15.35 29.68 -13.67
C PRO A 520 -14.67 30.98 -13.21
N GLY A 521 -14.52 32.00 -14.07
CA GLY A 521 -13.99 33.32 -13.73
C GLY A 521 -15.02 34.36 -13.29
N ALA A 522 -16.33 34.04 -13.27
CA ALA A 522 -17.38 34.99 -12.91
C ALA A 522 -17.58 35.18 -11.39
N GLU A 523 -17.04 34.28 -10.55
CA GLU A 523 -17.15 34.37 -9.08
C GLU A 523 -16.47 35.62 -8.51
N GLU A 524 -15.42 36.16 -9.13
CA GLU A 524 -14.74 37.38 -8.67
C GLU A 524 -15.50 38.68 -9.00
N LYS A 525 -16.46 38.67 -9.94
CA LYS A 525 -17.15 39.89 -10.40
C LYS A 525 -18.63 39.98 -10.03
N CYS A 526 -19.27 38.87 -9.65
CA CYS A 526 -20.73 38.79 -9.44
C CYS A 526 -21.15 38.71 -7.96
N ALA A 527 -20.47 39.42 -7.06
CA ALA A 527 -20.84 39.48 -5.64
C ALA A 527 -22.07 40.37 -5.33
N GLU A 528 -22.60 41.14 -6.29
CA GLU A 528 -23.66 42.14 -6.03
C GLU A 528 -25.05 41.83 -6.62
N SER A 529 -25.25 40.69 -7.28
CA SER A 529 -26.54 40.39 -7.94
C SER A 529 -27.43 39.47 -7.10
N LEU A 530 -28.62 39.98 -6.74
CA LEU A 530 -29.70 39.35 -5.95
C LEU A 530 -30.10 37.91 -6.37
N THR A 531 -29.67 37.44 -7.55
CA THR A 531 -29.89 36.05 -7.98
C THR A 531 -28.99 35.03 -7.28
N VAL A 532 -27.87 35.43 -6.67
CA VAL A 532 -27.02 34.53 -5.86
C VAL A 532 -27.68 34.20 -4.52
N LEU A 533 -28.45 35.14 -3.96
CA LEU A 533 -29.18 34.94 -2.69
C LEU A 533 -30.35 33.95 -2.81
N LEU A 534 -30.88 33.71 -4.00
CA LEU A 534 -31.90 32.68 -4.24
C LEU A 534 -31.29 31.27 -4.35
N TRP A 535 -30.01 31.13 -4.68
CA TRP A 535 -29.30 29.84 -4.74
C TRP A 535 -28.71 29.42 -3.38
N HIS A 536 -28.41 30.36 -2.48
CA HIS A 536 -27.98 30.07 -1.10
C HIS A 536 -29.06 29.43 -0.20
N ARG A 537 -30.25 29.12 -0.73
CA ARG A 537 -31.27 28.32 -0.03
C ARG A 537 -31.09 26.81 -0.18
N LEU A 538 -30.12 26.36 -0.98
CA LEU A 538 -29.66 24.96 -1.06
C LEU A 538 -28.34 24.83 -0.32
N ASP A 539 -28.18 23.69 0.37
CA ASP A 539 -27.05 23.39 1.26
C ASP A 539 -25.68 23.75 0.65
N PRO A 540 -24.79 24.45 1.39
CA PRO A 540 -23.47 24.87 0.90
C PRO A 540 -22.54 23.70 0.54
N GLY A 541 -22.93 22.44 0.79
CA GLY A 541 -22.21 21.23 0.39
C GLY A 541 -22.54 20.68 -1.00
N THR A 542 -23.43 21.30 -1.78
CA THR A 542 -24.01 20.69 -3.01
C THR A 542 -23.72 21.44 -4.31
N VAL A 543 -23.08 22.61 -4.28
CA VAL A 543 -22.69 23.33 -5.51
C VAL A 543 -21.34 22.79 -5.99
N GLU A 544 -21.38 21.84 -6.93
CA GLU A 544 -20.17 21.36 -7.60
C GLU A 544 -19.54 22.49 -8.44
N LYS A 545 -18.21 22.54 -8.51
CA LYS A 545 -17.46 23.62 -9.18
C LYS A 545 -17.80 23.65 -10.68
N CYS A 546 -18.16 24.84 -11.17
CA CYS A 546 -18.31 25.10 -12.61
C CYS A 546 -16.96 24.88 -13.31
N ALA A 547 -16.99 24.34 -14.53
CA ALA A 547 -15.79 24.08 -15.31
C ALA A 547 -15.99 24.39 -16.79
N GLU A 548 -14.88 24.79 -17.41
CA GLU A 548 -14.76 25.05 -18.84
C GLU A 548 -13.75 24.08 -19.46
N SER A 549 -14.08 23.58 -20.65
CA SER A 549 -13.17 22.76 -21.46
C SER A 549 -13.26 23.19 -22.91
N LEU A 550 -12.16 23.04 -23.64
CA LEU A 550 -12.08 23.30 -25.07
C LEU A 550 -11.59 22.02 -25.76
N THR A 551 -12.39 21.55 -26.71
CA THR A 551 -12.09 20.32 -27.46
C THR A 551 -12.19 20.59 -28.95
N VAL A 552 -11.35 19.90 -29.72
CA VAL A 552 -11.26 20.04 -31.17
C VAL A 552 -11.74 18.75 -31.81
N LEU A 553 -12.68 18.86 -32.75
CA LEU A 553 -13.24 17.74 -33.51
C LEU A 553 -12.70 17.79 -34.94
N PRO A 554 -12.08 16.70 -35.45
CA PRO A 554 -11.54 16.63 -36.81
C PRO A 554 -12.67 16.44 -37.84
N VAL A 555 -13.60 17.39 -37.87
CA VAL A 555 -14.77 17.40 -38.75
C VAL A 555 -14.65 18.59 -39.69
N ALA A 556 -14.70 18.32 -41.00
CA ALA A 556 -14.67 19.36 -42.01
C ALA A 556 -15.86 20.31 -41.85
N PRO A 557 -15.71 21.62 -42.17
CA PRO A 557 -16.77 22.62 -42.00
C PRO A 557 -18.08 22.25 -42.70
N GLU A 558 -17.98 21.58 -43.86
CA GLU A 558 -19.12 21.18 -44.70
C GLU A 558 -19.98 20.09 -44.05
N ASP A 559 -19.36 19.23 -43.22
CA ASP A 559 -20.02 18.09 -42.58
C ASP A 559 -20.52 18.41 -41.16
N LEU A 560 -20.11 19.55 -40.60
CA LEU A 560 -20.45 19.95 -39.24
C LEU A 560 -21.96 20.02 -39.04
N GLY A 561 -22.68 20.64 -39.96
CA GLY A 561 -24.14 20.74 -39.90
C GLY A 561 -24.84 19.38 -39.98
N ALA A 562 -24.29 18.43 -40.74
CA ALA A 562 -24.83 17.08 -40.83
C ALA A 562 -24.65 16.31 -39.51
N MET A 563 -23.46 16.43 -38.89
CA MET A 563 -23.15 15.81 -37.59
C MET A 563 -24.06 16.36 -36.48
N ILE A 564 -24.24 17.69 -36.41
CA ILE A 564 -25.12 18.33 -35.43
C ILE A 564 -26.57 17.88 -35.61
N ARG A 565 -27.07 17.77 -36.85
CA ARG A 565 -28.42 17.27 -37.10
C ARG A 565 -28.60 15.80 -36.70
N SER A 566 -27.58 14.98 -36.91
CA SER A 566 -27.64 13.56 -36.56
C SER A 566 -27.64 13.31 -35.05
N HIS A 567 -26.79 14.02 -34.29
CA HIS A 567 -26.56 13.69 -32.87
C HIS A 567 -27.17 14.70 -31.89
N PHE A 568 -27.36 15.96 -32.32
CA PHE A 568 -27.71 17.06 -31.43
C PHE A 568 -28.97 17.84 -31.81
N ALA A 569 -29.70 17.47 -32.87
CA ALA A 569 -30.87 18.24 -33.35
C ALA A 569 -31.89 18.59 -32.24
N ARG A 570 -32.14 17.64 -31.33
CA ARG A 570 -33.07 17.81 -30.20
C ARG A 570 -32.56 18.74 -29.08
N TYR A 571 -31.28 19.12 -29.12
CA TYR A 571 -30.59 19.89 -28.08
C TYR A 571 -30.09 21.26 -28.56
N VAL A 572 -30.24 21.58 -29.86
CA VAL A 572 -29.84 22.87 -30.42
C VAL A 572 -30.75 23.98 -29.88
N VAL A 573 -30.12 24.99 -29.29
CA VAL A 573 -30.78 26.16 -28.70
C VAL A 573 -30.80 27.33 -29.69
N ALA A 574 -29.69 27.54 -30.40
CA ALA A 574 -29.56 28.54 -31.47
C ALA A 574 -28.53 28.12 -32.52
N GLU A 575 -28.73 28.55 -33.76
CA GLU A 575 -27.83 28.38 -34.90
C GLU A 575 -27.65 29.74 -35.59
N GLN A 576 -26.41 30.22 -35.69
CA GLN A 576 -26.07 31.47 -36.37
C GLN A 576 -24.72 31.37 -37.08
N GLY A 577 -24.69 31.60 -38.38
CA GLY A 577 -23.45 31.78 -39.16
C GLY A 577 -22.44 30.63 -39.04
N GLY A 578 -22.91 29.38 -38.96
CA GLY A 578 -22.03 28.21 -38.79
C GLY A 578 -21.55 27.96 -37.35
N SER A 579 -22.13 28.66 -36.36
CA SER A 579 -21.98 28.35 -34.95
C SER A 579 -23.27 27.76 -34.38
N TYR A 580 -23.13 26.71 -33.57
CA TYR A 580 -24.21 25.99 -32.92
C TYR A 580 -24.09 26.12 -31.41
N GLU A 581 -25.17 26.55 -30.77
CA GLU A 581 -25.31 26.59 -29.32
C GLU A 581 -26.21 25.44 -28.89
N ILE A 582 -25.68 24.51 -28.10
CA ILE A 582 -26.32 23.26 -27.74
C ILE A 582 -26.43 23.18 -26.22
N GLY A 583 -27.61 22.91 -25.72
CA GLY A 583 -27.88 22.85 -24.30
C GLY A 583 -28.55 21.54 -23.91
N MET A 584 -27.91 20.83 -22.99
CA MET A 584 -28.36 19.53 -22.49
C MET A 584 -28.39 19.55 -20.97
N VAL A 585 -29.24 18.69 -20.42
CA VAL A 585 -29.32 18.42 -18.99
C VAL A 585 -29.11 16.94 -18.76
N LEU A 586 -28.24 16.57 -17.83
CA LEU A 586 -28.14 15.21 -17.32
C LEU A 586 -28.82 15.15 -15.95
N PRO A 587 -29.64 14.11 -15.67
CA PRO A 587 -30.18 13.89 -14.33
C PRO A 587 -29.04 13.89 -13.27
N PRO A 588 -29.17 14.56 -12.10
CA PRO A 588 -30.38 15.17 -11.52
C PRO A 588 -30.63 16.62 -11.93
N GLY A 589 -29.85 17.19 -12.84
CA GLY A 589 -29.91 18.61 -13.19
C GLY A 589 -28.57 19.23 -13.55
N CYS A 590 -27.59 18.42 -13.97
CA CYS A 590 -26.30 18.93 -14.43
C CYS A 590 -26.45 19.54 -15.82
N HIS A 591 -26.07 20.80 -15.97
CA HIS A 591 -26.15 21.52 -17.22
C HIS A 591 -24.88 21.26 -18.03
N ILE A 592 -25.07 20.98 -19.32
CA ILE A 592 -23.99 20.88 -20.29
C ILE A 592 -24.31 21.83 -21.42
N LEU A 593 -23.47 22.85 -21.57
CA LEU A 593 -23.55 23.80 -22.66
C LEU A 593 -22.38 23.57 -23.60
N LEU A 594 -22.67 23.44 -24.89
CA LEU A 594 -21.68 23.36 -25.94
C LEU A 594 -21.82 24.55 -26.87
N ARG A 595 -20.71 25.20 -27.19
CA ARG A 595 -20.63 26.17 -28.28
C ARG A 595 -19.69 25.61 -29.34
N VAL A 596 -20.28 25.21 -30.46
CA VAL A 596 -19.55 24.62 -31.58
C VAL A 596 -19.39 25.67 -32.67
N ARG A 597 -18.17 25.81 -33.20
CA ARG A 597 -17.87 26.72 -34.31
C ARG A 597 -16.78 26.13 -35.20
N SER A 598 -16.86 26.36 -36.49
CA SER A 598 -15.76 26.05 -37.41
C SER A 598 -14.69 27.15 -37.32
N VAL A 599 -13.44 26.77 -37.08
CA VAL A 599 -12.29 27.68 -37.06
C VAL A 599 -11.08 26.95 -37.67
N ASP A 600 -10.47 27.53 -38.70
CA ASP A 600 -9.28 26.99 -39.39
C ASP A 600 -9.47 25.54 -39.88
N ASP A 601 -10.57 25.26 -40.60
CA ASP A 601 -10.94 23.95 -41.14
C ASP A 601 -11.19 22.83 -40.11
N VAL A 602 -11.30 23.18 -38.83
CA VAL A 602 -11.59 22.23 -37.75
C VAL A 602 -12.74 22.74 -36.87
N ALA A 603 -13.58 21.84 -36.36
CA ALA A 603 -14.67 22.20 -35.46
C ALA A 603 -14.16 22.36 -34.02
N ARG A 604 -14.22 23.58 -33.48
CA ARG A 604 -13.91 23.88 -32.07
C ARG A 604 -15.18 23.81 -31.23
N VAL A 605 -15.14 23.03 -30.16
CA VAL A 605 -16.22 22.85 -29.19
C VAL A 605 -15.78 23.44 -27.86
N GLY A 606 -16.39 24.56 -27.46
CA GLY A 606 -16.33 25.02 -26.07
C GLY A 606 -17.38 24.26 -25.24
N ILE A 607 -17.01 23.82 -24.06
CA ILE A 607 -17.87 23.09 -23.12
C ILE A 607 -17.91 23.86 -21.81
N ARG A 608 -19.11 24.13 -21.29
CA ARG A 608 -19.31 24.64 -19.93
C ARG A 608 -20.30 23.78 -19.18
N THR A 609 -19.99 23.45 -17.93
CA THR A 609 -20.83 22.61 -17.08
C THR A 609 -20.70 22.99 -15.62
N ASP A 610 -21.76 22.76 -14.85
CA ASP A 610 -21.79 22.82 -13.39
C ASP A 610 -21.20 21.55 -12.73
N ASN A 611 -20.77 20.56 -13.52
CA ASN A 611 -20.15 19.33 -13.01
C ASN A 611 -18.87 18.97 -13.77
N TRP A 612 -17.73 19.43 -13.25
CA TRP A 612 -16.41 19.16 -13.85
C TRP A 612 -16.07 17.68 -14.02
N LYS A 613 -16.64 16.77 -13.20
CA LYS A 613 -16.35 15.34 -13.24
C LYS A 613 -16.87 14.67 -14.51
N LEU A 614 -17.78 15.32 -15.25
CA LEU A 614 -18.34 14.82 -16.50
C LEU A 614 -17.44 15.07 -17.71
N LEU A 615 -16.48 16.01 -17.61
CA LEU A 615 -15.66 16.44 -18.74
C LEU A 615 -14.91 15.30 -19.44
N PRO A 616 -14.28 14.33 -18.75
CA PRO A 616 -13.60 13.22 -19.44
C PRO A 616 -14.56 12.34 -20.26
N SER A 617 -15.74 12.03 -19.72
CA SER A 617 -16.75 11.22 -20.41
C SER A 617 -17.35 11.97 -21.61
N LEU A 618 -17.57 13.28 -21.46
CA LEU A 618 -18.04 14.15 -22.55
C LEU A 618 -17.01 14.29 -23.66
N ASN A 619 -15.72 14.45 -23.32
CA ASN A 619 -14.66 14.50 -24.32
C ASN A 619 -14.56 13.21 -25.11
N ASN A 620 -14.60 12.06 -24.43
CA ASN A 620 -14.55 10.76 -25.10
C ASN A 620 -15.76 10.55 -26.02
N TYR A 621 -16.96 10.95 -25.58
CA TYR A 621 -18.16 10.90 -26.41
C TYR A 621 -18.01 11.78 -27.66
N LEU A 622 -17.59 13.03 -27.48
CA LEU A 622 -17.39 13.97 -28.60
C LEU A 622 -16.32 13.48 -29.58
N GLN A 623 -15.22 12.91 -29.08
CA GLN A 623 -14.18 12.31 -29.92
C GLN A 623 -14.70 11.09 -30.71
N GLY A 624 -15.47 10.22 -30.06
CA GLY A 624 -16.08 9.05 -30.72
C GLY A 624 -17.04 9.42 -31.86
N LEU A 625 -17.71 10.58 -31.79
CA LEU A 625 -18.56 11.08 -32.89
C LEU A 625 -17.77 11.42 -34.17
N ALA A 626 -16.46 11.70 -34.04
CA ALA A 626 -15.60 11.96 -35.19
C ALA A 626 -15.06 10.67 -35.83
N GLU A 627 -14.97 9.59 -35.05
CA GLU A 627 -14.48 8.28 -35.49
C GLU A 627 -15.58 7.41 -36.14
N SER A 628 -16.85 7.68 -35.85
CA SER A 628 -18.00 6.89 -36.33
C SER A 628 -18.47 7.24 -37.76
N ARG A 629 -17.56 7.63 -38.66
CA ARG A 629 -17.88 7.89 -40.07
C ARG A 629 -17.86 6.64 -40.92
#